data_AF-A0A7X7L8F3-F1
#
_entry.id   AF-A0A7X7L8F3-F1
#
_cell.length_a   1.000
_cell.length_b   1.000
_cell.length_c   1.000
_cell.angle_alpha   90.00
_cell.angle_beta   90.00
_cell.angle_gamma   90.00
#
_symmetry.space_group_name_H-M   'P 1'
#
loop_
_entity.id
_entity.type
_entity.pdbx_description
1 polymer ?
#
loop_
_entity_poly.entity_id
_entity_poly.type
_entity_poly.pdbx_seq_one_letter_code
_entity_poly.pdbx_strand_id
1 'polypeptide(L)'
;GTLVLVPGNTYTNRTTVNLGTLSISADSCLGTPPPEPLVNSLIMGGDSPGELAYNAILKATETFTLHANRGVQLLNAANAFEVVDGRTLTIAGDIGSNPNGGLNKAGNGLLKLTGACSWTGATAIVAGTLEFAPTVDCALEGGVTGSGELKLTGTGKVTFAGANDYSGNTTVSSGTIGGSGSPNSTMTIANGAGVAPGASIGVFQASNLAVAEGSAYDWEVDHTGPAADLVDVVNTLTLPSAANSVTVTLQNFSGGSGTFTAALYEFGSLAGDVASLKLDVASSGYAPAAPYVSGNSILVDLQPVPEPMVLGAVALAAAVLIRRRS
;
A
#
# COMPACT_ATOMS: atom_id res chain seq x y z
N GLY A 1 10.26 -25.94 22.09
CA GLY A 1 9.24 -27.00 22.26
C GLY A 1 7.91 -26.52 21.74
N THR A 2 6.93 -27.43 21.58
CA THR A 2 5.58 -27.10 21.11
C THR A 2 4.57 -27.35 22.23
N LEU A 3 3.76 -26.34 22.54
CA LEU A 3 2.57 -26.47 23.37
C LEU A 3 1.35 -26.49 22.45
N VAL A 4 0.49 -27.50 22.60
CA VAL A 4 -0.79 -27.57 21.89
C VAL A 4 -1.88 -27.21 22.89
N LEU A 5 -2.65 -26.16 22.60
CA LEU A 5 -3.87 -25.86 23.32
C LEU A 5 -5.07 -26.35 22.52
N VAL A 6 -6.05 -26.92 23.22
CA VAL A 6 -7.28 -27.43 22.62
C VAL A 6 -8.44 -26.44 22.84
N PRO A 7 -9.46 -26.44 21.97
CA PRO A 7 -10.63 -25.58 22.12
C PRO A 7 -11.35 -25.77 23.46
N GLY A 8 -11.99 -24.71 23.96
CA GLY A 8 -12.75 -24.74 25.22
C GLY A 8 -11.91 -24.41 26.47
N ASN A 9 -10.76 -23.76 26.29
CA ASN A 9 -9.98 -23.23 27.40
C ASN A 9 -10.80 -22.14 28.12
N THR A 10 -10.79 -22.11 29.45
CA THR A 10 -11.54 -21.15 30.27
C THR A 10 -10.68 -20.03 30.85
N TYR A 11 -9.39 -19.98 30.46
CA TYR A 11 -8.45 -18.92 30.85
C TYR A 11 -8.96 -17.52 30.42
N THR A 12 -8.89 -16.54 31.31
CA THR A 12 -9.42 -15.17 31.05
C THR A 12 -8.34 -14.09 30.99
N ASN A 13 -7.08 -14.47 31.21
CA ASN A 13 -5.95 -13.53 31.28
C ASN A 13 -5.20 -13.48 29.94
N ARG A 14 -4.08 -12.75 29.91
CA ARG A 14 -3.21 -12.62 28.73
C ARG A 14 -2.38 -13.87 28.49
N THR A 15 -2.19 -14.25 27.24
CA THR A 15 -1.28 -15.34 26.87
C THR A 15 0.06 -14.75 26.43
N THR A 16 1.16 -15.19 27.03
CA THR A 16 2.51 -14.82 26.60
C THR A 16 3.24 -16.05 26.06
N VAL A 17 3.76 -15.96 24.84
CA VAL A 17 4.64 -16.95 24.23
C VAL A 17 6.05 -16.36 24.23
N ASN A 18 6.86 -16.71 25.22
CA ASN A 18 8.23 -16.20 25.30
C ASN A 18 9.13 -16.79 24.20
N LEU A 19 9.00 -18.11 23.96
CA LEU A 19 9.77 -18.87 22.97
C LEU A 19 9.03 -20.15 22.54
N GLY A 20 9.41 -20.70 21.40
CA GLY A 20 8.86 -21.96 20.89
C GLY A 20 7.48 -21.79 20.25
N THR A 21 6.77 -22.89 20.08
CA THR A 21 5.54 -22.93 19.30
C THR A 21 4.32 -23.10 20.19
N LEU A 22 3.37 -22.18 20.09
CA LEU A 22 2.01 -22.33 20.56
C LEU A 22 1.13 -22.75 19.38
N SER A 23 0.66 -24.00 19.38
CA SER A 23 -0.18 -24.56 18.32
C SER A 23 -1.65 -24.55 18.74
N ILE A 24 -2.50 -23.92 17.93
CA ILE A 24 -3.94 -23.77 18.18
C ILE A 24 -4.77 -24.05 16.93
N SER A 25 -6.03 -24.42 17.14
CA SER A 25 -7.01 -24.70 16.07
C SER A 25 -8.25 -23.79 16.12
N ALA A 26 -8.37 -22.94 17.14
CA ALA A 26 -9.46 -21.97 17.30
C ALA A 26 -9.06 -20.87 18.28
N ASP A 27 -9.73 -19.72 18.24
CA ASP A 27 -9.57 -18.64 19.23
C ASP A 27 -9.80 -19.13 20.67
N SER A 28 -10.78 -20.01 20.87
CA SER A 28 -11.14 -20.57 22.18
C SER A 28 -10.05 -21.47 22.78
N CYS A 29 -8.97 -21.76 22.05
CA CYS A 29 -7.77 -22.37 22.62
C CYS A 29 -7.04 -21.41 23.57
N LEU A 30 -7.14 -20.10 23.31
CA LEU A 30 -6.54 -19.01 24.12
C LEU A 30 -7.43 -18.57 25.29
N GLY A 31 -8.61 -19.18 25.45
CA GLY A 31 -9.51 -18.89 26.56
C GLY A 31 -10.74 -18.06 26.19
N THR A 32 -11.27 -17.32 27.16
CA THR A 32 -12.32 -16.31 26.95
C THR A 32 -11.69 -15.02 26.40
N PRO A 33 -12.21 -14.42 25.32
CA PRO A 33 -11.70 -13.15 24.80
C PRO A 33 -11.85 -12.01 25.82
N PRO A 34 -10.97 -11.00 25.80
CA PRO A 34 -11.16 -9.78 26.58
C PRO A 34 -12.51 -9.11 26.24
N PRO A 35 -13.20 -8.50 27.22
CA PRO A 35 -14.49 -7.84 26.97
C PRO A 35 -14.34 -6.58 26.09
N GLU A 36 -13.16 -5.96 26.10
CA GLU A 36 -12.80 -4.79 25.30
C GLU A 36 -11.47 -5.03 24.58
N PRO A 37 -11.19 -4.31 23.47
CA PRO A 37 -9.94 -4.44 22.75
C PRO A 37 -8.69 -4.27 23.61
N LEU A 38 -7.78 -5.24 23.53
CA LEU A 38 -6.53 -5.23 24.27
C LEU A 38 -5.36 -5.67 23.38
N VAL A 39 -4.47 -4.72 23.04
CA VAL A 39 -3.32 -4.94 22.14
C VAL A 39 -2.39 -6.05 22.61
N ASN A 40 -2.30 -6.29 23.91
CA ASN A 40 -1.42 -7.30 24.52
C ASN A 40 -2.19 -8.48 25.12
N SER A 41 -3.33 -8.84 24.53
CA SER A 41 -4.06 -10.06 24.92
C SER A 41 -3.24 -11.32 24.59
N LEU A 42 -2.57 -11.32 23.43
CA LEU A 42 -1.52 -12.27 23.08
C LEU A 42 -0.19 -11.51 22.96
N ILE A 43 0.84 -11.96 23.66
CA ILE A 43 2.18 -11.38 23.61
C ILE A 43 3.11 -12.42 23.01
N MET A 44 3.85 -12.04 21.96
CA MET A 44 4.83 -12.90 21.30
C MET A 44 6.24 -12.34 21.48
N GLY A 45 7.13 -13.21 21.96
CA GLY A 45 8.52 -12.90 22.27
C GLY A 45 8.72 -12.64 23.77
N GLY A 46 9.97 -12.77 24.23
CA GLY A 46 10.38 -12.38 25.58
C GLY A 46 10.52 -10.86 25.74
N ASP A 47 10.42 -10.40 26.99
CA ASP A 47 10.46 -8.99 27.41
C ASP A 47 11.86 -8.41 27.62
N SER A 48 12.91 -9.23 27.48
CA SER A 48 14.29 -8.83 27.79
C SER A 48 14.93 -8.07 26.63
N PRO A 49 15.30 -6.78 26.81
CA PRO A 49 15.96 -5.99 25.77
C PRO A 49 17.32 -6.60 25.40
N GLY A 50 17.54 -6.85 24.11
CA GLY A 50 18.84 -7.26 23.57
C GLY A 50 19.01 -8.76 23.26
N GLU A 51 18.01 -9.60 23.53
CA GLU A 51 18.08 -11.01 23.16
C GLU A 51 17.37 -11.27 21.82
N LEU A 52 18.14 -11.10 20.74
CA LEU A 52 17.73 -11.28 19.33
C LEU A 52 17.37 -12.74 18.95
N ALA A 53 17.18 -13.64 19.90
CA ALA A 53 17.19 -15.09 19.66
C ALA A 53 15.88 -15.84 19.96
N TYR A 54 14.88 -15.20 20.59
CA TYR A 54 13.63 -15.91 20.91
C TYR A 54 12.59 -15.81 19.80
N ASN A 55 12.36 -16.92 19.10
CA ASN A 55 11.27 -17.08 18.14
C ASN A 55 10.01 -17.62 18.84
N ALA A 56 9.08 -16.74 19.18
CA ALA A 56 7.72 -17.18 19.48
C ALA A 56 6.99 -17.47 18.18
N ILE A 57 6.36 -18.65 18.10
CA ILE A 57 5.60 -19.07 16.93
C ILE A 57 4.15 -19.31 17.36
N LEU A 58 3.21 -18.57 16.81
CA LEU A 58 1.80 -18.94 16.84
C LEU A 58 1.50 -19.80 15.60
N LYS A 59 1.21 -21.08 15.81
CA LYS A 59 0.87 -22.02 14.75
C LYS A 59 -0.64 -22.22 14.66
N ALA A 60 -1.22 -21.83 13.54
CA ALA A 60 -2.62 -22.09 13.21
C ALA A 60 -2.73 -23.40 12.42
N THR A 61 -3.40 -24.38 13.01
CA THR A 61 -3.59 -25.72 12.43
C THR A 61 -4.92 -25.87 11.68
N GLU A 62 -5.84 -24.94 11.89
CA GLU A 62 -7.17 -24.89 11.29
C GLU A 62 -7.47 -23.47 10.81
N THR A 63 -8.56 -23.29 10.06
CA THR A 63 -9.03 -21.97 9.66
C THR A 63 -9.84 -21.33 10.79
N PHE A 64 -9.42 -20.17 11.28
CA PHE A 64 -10.15 -19.42 12.30
C PHE A 64 -9.72 -17.94 12.34
N THR A 65 -10.51 -17.16 13.07
CA THR A 65 -10.24 -15.74 13.34
C THR A 65 -9.95 -15.56 14.81
N LEU A 66 -8.84 -14.88 15.15
CA LEU A 66 -8.66 -14.35 16.50
C LEU A 66 -9.70 -13.26 16.74
N HIS A 67 -10.37 -13.32 17.88
CA HIS A 67 -11.40 -12.35 18.24
C HIS A 67 -10.85 -10.92 18.15
N ALA A 68 -11.65 -9.95 17.68
CA ALA A 68 -11.19 -8.57 17.47
C ALA A 68 -10.60 -7.92 18.74
N ASN A 69 -11.08 -8.34 19.91
CA ASN A 69 -10.54 -7.86 21.19
C ASN A 69 -9.20 -8.49 21.61
N ARG A 70 -8.76 -9.55 20.93
CA ARG A 70 -7.45 -10.18 21.14
C ARG A 70 -6.43 -9.54 20.21
N GLY A 71 -5.93 -8.37 20.61
CA GLY A 71 -4.75 -7.81 19.96
C GLY A 71 -3.50 -8.65 20.23
N VAL A 72 -2.52 -8.51 19.34
CA VAL A 72 -1.23 -9.19 19.42
C VAL A 72 -0.12 -8.16 19.60
N GLN A 73 0.74 -8.38 20.60
CA GLN A 73 1.93 -7.57 20.82
C GLN A 73 3.18 -8.34 20.38
N LEU A 74 3.92 -7.76 19.45
CA LEU A 74 5.21 -8.28 18.97
C LEU A 74 6.35 -7.61 19.73
N LEU A 75 7.08 -8.37 20.54
CA LEU A 75 8.18 -7.82 21.34
C LEU A 75 9.54 -7.85 20.63
N ASN A 76 9.73 -8.70 19.62
CA ASN A 76 10.97 -8.83 18.87
C ASN A 76 10.72 -9.12 17.38
N ALA A 77 11.79 -9.10 16.57
CA ALA A 77 11.73 -9.28 15.12
C ALA A 77 11.56 -10.74 14.65
N ALA A 78 11.80 -11.72 15.52
CA ALA A 78 11.84 -13.14 15.16
C ALA A 78 10.48 -13.85 15.31
N ASN A 79 9.46 -13.14 15.80
CA ASN A 79 8.12 -13.69 16.03
C ASN A 79 7.45 -14.13 14.73
N ALA A 80 6.88 -15.34 14.73
CA ALA A 80 6.26 -15.92 13.55
C ALA A 80 4.81 -16.31 13.74
N PHE A 81 4.03 -16.11 12.69
CA PHE A 81 2.72 -16.72 12.50
C PHE A 81 2.88 -17.83 11.45
N GLU A 82 2.79 -19.09 11.88
CA GLU A 82 2.86 -20.25 11.01
C GLU A 82 1.44 -20.73 10.69
N VAL A 83 1.03 -20.64 9.42
CA VAL A 83 -0.30 -21.09 8.99
C VAL A 83 -0.15 -22.34 8.13
N VAL A 84 -0.82 -23.44 8.54
CA VAL A 84 -0.82 -24.70 7.80
C VAL A 84 -1.41 -24.52 6.40
N ASP A 85 -0.89 -25.30 5.45
CA ASP A 85 -1.33 -25.26 4.05
C ASP A 85 -2.86 -25.41 3.90
N GLY A 86 -3.45 -24.61 3.01
CA GLY A 86 -4.89 -24.55 2.79
C GLY A 86 -5.72 -23.99 3.96
N ARG A 87 -5.08 -23.46 5.02
CA ARG A 87 -5.76 -22.82 6.16
C ARG A 87 -5.57 -21.30 6.17
N THR A 88 -6.47 -20.63 6.89
CA THR A 88 -6.42 -19.19 7.09
C THR A 88 -6.45 -18.84 8.57
N LEU A 89 -5.44 -18.12 9.03
CA LEU A 89 -5.49 -17.39 10.30
C LEU A 89 -5.88 -15.94 10.00
N THR A 90 -7.01 -15.48 10.54
CA THR A 90 -7.38 -14.06 10.48
C THR A 90 -7.07 -13.38 11.82
N ILE A 91 -6.36 -12.26 11.78
CA ILE A 91 -6.13 -11.40 12.94
C ILE A 91 -6.96 -10.13 12.75
N ALA A 92 -8.05 -10.04 13.53
CA ALA A 92 -8.96 -8.91 13.48
C ALA A 92 -8.62 -7.78 14.45
N GLY A 93 -7.93 -8.11 15.56
CA GLY A 93 -7.43 -7.12 16.50
C GLY A 93 -6.20 -6.37 15.98
N ASP A 94 -5.82 -5.32 16.70
CA ASP A 94 -4.58 -4.59 16.45
C ASP A 94 -3.34 -5.48 16.63
N ILE A 95 -2.36 -5.33 15.75
CA ILE A 95 -1.03 -5.89 15.93
C ILE A 95 -0.10 -4.74 16.30
N GLY A 96 0.16 -4.61 17.59
CA GLY A 96 1.09 -3.62 18.13
C GLY A 96 2.49 -4.18 18.29
N SER A 97 3.45 -3.30 18.62
CA SER A 97 4.83 -3.71 18.89
C SER A 97 5.45 -2.94 20.07
N ASN A 98 6.50 -3.52 20.65
CA ASN A 98 7.59 -2.74 21.25
C ASN A 98 8.46 -2.22 20.09
N PRO A 99 9.15 -1.06 20.16
CA PRO A 99 10.13 -0.65 19.14
C PRO A 99 10.95 -1.84 18.60
N ASN A 100 10.89 -2.05 17.27
CA ASN A 100 11.51 -3.14 16.50
C ASN A 100 10.80 -4.52 16.50
N GLY A 101 9.59 -4.65 17.07
CA GLY A 101 8.79 -5.88 16.93
C GLY A 101 8.40 -6.12 15.46
N GLY A 102 8.71 -7.30 14.93
CA GLY A 102 8.52 -7.66 13.52
C GLY A 102 7.62 -8.87 13.32
N LEU A 103 7.08 -9.00 12.11
CA LEU A 103 6.11 -10.02 11.74
C LEU A 103 6.71 -10.99 10.72
N ASN A 104 6.86 -12.26 11.09
CA ASN A 104 7.27 -13.31 10.16
C ASN A 104 6.09 -14.19 9.78
N LYS A 105 5.63 -14.12 8.54
CA LYS A 105 4.62 -15.03 8.00
C LYS A 105 5.29 -16.30 7.49
N ALA A 106 5.01 -17.43 8.15
CA ALA A 106 5.49 -18.76 7.79
C ALA A 106 4.35 -19.73 7.46
N GLY A 107 4.72 -20.92 6.98
CA GLY A 107 3.77 -21.94 6.52
C GLY A 107 3.06 -21.56 5.21
N ASN A 108 2.55 -22.55 4.47
CA ASN A 108 2.00 -22.31 3.14
C ASN A 108 0.58 -21.72 3.14
N GLY A 109 -0.09 -21.65 4.31
CA GLY A 109 -1.42 -21.07 4.43
C GLY A 109 -1.46 -19.54 4.34
N LEU A 110 -2.63 -18.99 4.60
CA LEU A 110 -2.94 -17.55 4.54
C LEU A 110 -2.95 -16.93 5.95
N LEU A 111 -2.18 -15.85 6.14
CA LEU A 111 -2.38 -14.94 7.27
C LEU A 111 -3.11 -13.71 6.76
N LYS A 112 -4.32 -13.47 7.25
CA LYS A 112 -5.14 -12.33 6.88
C LYS A 112 -5.18 -11.31 8.02
N LEU A 113 -4.82 -10.08 7.75
CA LEU A 113 -4.79 -8.97 8.70
C LEU A 113 -5.89 -7.98 8.35
N THR A 114 -6.90 -7.84 9.22
CA THR A 114 -7.99 -6.87 9.00
C THR A 114 -7.94 -5.69 9.97
N GLY A 115 -7.21 -5.82 11.07
CA GLY A 115 -6.96 -4.75 12.03
C GLY A 115 -5.91 -3.75 11.55
N ALA A 116 -5.60 -2.76 12.40
CA ALA A 116 -4.53 -1.81 12.16
C ALA A 116 -3.15 -2.48 12.15
N CYS A 117 -2.22 -1.92 11.37
CA CYS A 117 -0.84 -2.38 11.28
C CYS A 117 0.09 -1.46 12.06
N SER A 118 0.16 -1.63 13.38
CA SER A 118 0.86 -0.72 14.29
C SER A 118 2.28 -1.20 14.66
N TRP A 119 2.79 -2.27 14.04
CA TRP A 119 4.15 -2.76 14.28
C TRP A 119 5.17 -1.98 13.43
N THR A 120 6.36 -1.80 13.99
CA THR A 120 7.41 -0.96 13.37
C THR A 120 8.59 -1.76 12.83
N GLY A 121 8.77 -3.00 13.27
CA GLY A 121 9.81 -3.89 12.77
C GLY A 121 9.51 -4.46 11.38
N ALA A 122 10.49 -5.15 10.82
CA ALA A 122 10.39 -5.75 9.49
C ALA A 122 9.25 -6.77 9.38
N THR A 123 8.72 -6.90 8.17
CA THR A 123 7.73 -7.93 7.81
C THR A 123 8.40 -8.94 6.89
N ALA A 124 8.61 -10.18 7.33
CA ALA A 124 9.14 -11.25 6.48
C ALA A 124 8.02 -12.19 6.04
N ILE A 125 7.75 -12.26 4.74
CA ILE A 125 6.84 -13.24 4.15
C ILE A 125 7.66 -14.47 3.74
N VAL A 126 7.98 -15.31 4.71
CA VAL A 126 8.85 -16.48 4.52
C VAL A 126 8.19 -17.50 3.60
N ALA A 127 6.89 -17.75 3.78
CA ALA A 127 6.11 -18.69 2.95
C ALA A 127 4.61 -18.39 2.99
N GLY A 128 3.88 -18.96 2.01
CA GLY A 128 2.43 -18.81 1.87
C GLY A 128 2.03 -17.39 1.47
N THR A 129 0.89 -16.94 1.95
CA THR A 129 0.35 -15.60 1.61
C THR A 129 0.14 -14.76 2.86
N LEU A 130 0.57 -13.49 2.80
CA LEU A 130 0.17 -12.43 3.71
C LEU A 130 -0.88 -11.56 3.03
N GLU A 131 -2.10 -11.52 3.55
CA GLU A 131 -3.18 -10.68 3.03
C GLU A 131 -3.46 -9.52 3.98
N PHE A 132 -3.28 -8.32 3.47
CA PHE A 132 -3.76 -7.09 4.08
C PHE A 132 -5.20 -6.84 3.62
N ALA A 133 -6.11 -6.76 4.58
CA ALA A 133 -7.48 -6.35 4.37
C ALA A 133 -7.90 -5.21 5.32
N PRO A 134 -7.08 -4.14 5.48
CA PRO A 134 -7.40 -3.07 6.40
C PRO A 134 -8.44 -2.11 5.82
N THR A 135 -9.20 -1.46 6.68
CA THR A 135 -10.11 -0.34 6.34
C THR A 135 -9.48 1.03 6.61
N VAL A 136 -8.30 1.03 7.22
CA VAL A 136 -7.48 2.21 7.53
C VAL A 136 -6.09 2.00 6.92
N ASP A 137 -5.33 3.07 6.74
CA ASP A 137 -4.01 2.94 6.13
C ASP A 137 -3.03 2.20 7.04
N CYS A 138 -2.16 1.40 6.42
CA CYS A 138 -1.08 0.67 7.06
C CYS A 138 0.26 1.09 6.47
N ALA A 139 1.24 1.38 7.32
CA ALA A 139 2.62 1.64 6.89
C ALA A 139 3.54 0.51 7.35
N LEU A 140 4.30 -0.06 6.41
CA LEU A 140 5.30 -1.09 6.69
C LEU A 140 6.68 -0.43 6.83
N GLU A 141 6.92 0.12 8.02
CA GLU A 141 8.10 0.92 8.36
C GLU A 141 9.41 0.11 8.31
N GLY A 142 9.39 -1.13 8.81
CA GLY A 142 10.56 -1.99 8.85
C GLY A 142 10.93 -2.66 7.52
N GLY A 143 10.16 -2.40 6.46
CA GLY A 143 10.34 -3.03 5.15
C GLY A 143 9.80 -4.45 5.07
N VAL A 144 9.73 -4.97 3.84
CA VAL A 144 9.20 -6.31 3.52
C VAL A 144 10.27 -7.18 2.88
N THR A 145 10.42 -8.42 3.36
CA THR A 145 11.37 -9.40 2.81
C THR A 145 10.72 -10.77 2.59
N GLY A 146 11.42 -11.66 1.89
CA GLY A 146 11.03 -13.07 1.73
C GLY A 146 10.53 -13.42 0.34
N SER A 147 9.82 -14.54 0.23
CA SER A 147 9.41 -15.13 -1.05
C SER A 147 7.94 -15.51 -1.13
N GLY A 148 7.20 -15.41 -0.02
CA GLY A 148 5.76 -15.60 -0.02
C GLY A 148 5.02 -14.42 -0.64
N GLU A 149 3.75 -14.64 -0.93
CA GLU A 149 2.91 -13.70 -1.66
C GLU A 149 2.33 -12.62 -0.74
N LEU A 150 2.12 -11.43 -1.31
CA LEU A 150 1.36 -10.36 -0.67
C LEU A 150 0.04 -10.13 -1.42
N LYS A 151 -1.05 -10.01 -0.67
CA LYS A 151 -2.35 -9.58 -1.20
C LYS A 151 -2.84 -8.34 -0.47
N LEU A 152 -3.41 -7.41 -1.21
CA LEU A 152 -4.19 -6.30 -0.65
C LEU A 152 -5.62 -6.42 -1.16
N THR A 153 -6.55 -6.65 -0.23
CA THR A 153 -7.99 -6.77 -0.51
C THR A 153 -8.83 -5.79 0.29
N GLY A 154 -8.20 -5.03 1.19
CA GLY A 154 -8.82 -3.98 1.98
C GLY A 154 -9.06 -2.72 1.15
N THR A 155 -9.74 -1.74 1.73
CA THR A 155 -9.94 -0.43 1.09
C THR A 155 -8.89 0.60 1.51
N GLY A 156 -8.16 0.35 2.60
CA GLY A 156 -7.07 1.23 3.05
C GLY A 156 -5.83 1.17 2.15
N LYS A 157 -4.95 2.15 2.30
CA LYS A 157 -3.63 2.17 1.65
C LYS A 157 -2.64 1.29 2.41
N VAL A 158 -1.84 0.49 1.72
CA VAL A 158 -0.64 -0.16 2.28
C VAL A 158 0.59 0.53 1.71
N THR A 159 1.33 1.21 2.56
CA THR A 159 2.54 1.96 2.22
C THR A 159 3.78 1.16 2.60
N PHE A 160 4.63 0.89 1.62
CA PHE A 160 5.98 0.38 1.85
C PHE A 160 6.91 1.54 2.20
N ALA A 161 7.16 1.74 3.49
CA ALA A 161 7.94 2.87 4.00
C ALA A 161 9.42 2.50 4.26
N GLY A 162 9.70 1.24 4.59
CA GLY A 162 11.07 0.73 4.75
C GLY A 162 11.70 0.21 3.46
N ALA A 163 12.92 -0.34 3.57
CA ALA A 163 13.58 -1.02 2.47
C ALA A 163 12.93 -2.38 2.19
N ASN A 164 12.51 -2.61 0.94
CA ASN A 164 11.80 -3.84 0.57
C ASN A 164 12.68 -4.68 -0.34
N ASP A 165 12.76 -5.97 -0.05
CA ASP A 165 13.47 -6.98 -0.83
C ASP A 165 12.74 -8.32 -0.69
N TYR A 166 11.49 -8.34 -1.16
CA TYR A 166 10.71 -9.56 -1.30
C TYR A 166 10.47 -9.86 -2.77
N SER A 167 10.38 -11.15 -3.09
CA SER A 167 10.30 -11.67 -4.46
C SER A 167 8.97 -12.34 -4.78
N GLY A 168 8.14 -12.59 -3.77
CA GLY A 168 6.80 -13.17 -3.99
C GLY A 168 5.87 -12.20 -4.68
N ASN A 169 4.86 -12.73 -5.37
CA ASN A 169 3.92 -11.92 -6.14
C ASN A 169 3.08 -10.99 -5.26
N THR A 170 2.70 -9.85 -5.83
CA THR A 170 1.84 -8.86 -5.18
C THR A 170 0.54 -8.73 -5.95
N THR A 171 -0.59 -9.01 -5.32
CA THR A 171 -1.92 -8.80 -5.93
C THR A 171 -2.70 -7.75 -5.16
N VAL A 172 -3.02 -6.65 -5.82
CA VAL A 172 -3.86 -5.58 -5.26
C VAL A 172 -5.24 -5.69 -5.88
N SER A 173 -6.17 -6.26 -5.12
CA SER A 173 -7.56 -6.49 -5.54
C SER A 173 -8.49 -5.31 -5.22
N SER A 174 -8.09 -4.47 -4.26
CA SER A 174 -8.82 -3.28 -3.79
C SER A 174 -7.82 -2.38 -3.03
N GLY A 175 -8.22 -1.14 -2.75
CA GLY A 175 -7.39 -0.18 -2.01
C GLY A 175 -6.18 0.27 -2.82
N THR A 176 -5.22 0.89 -2.15
CA THR A 176 -4.05 1.48 -2.80
C THR A 176 -2.77 0.89 -2.24
N ILE A 177 -1.84 0.48 -3.09
CA ILE A 177 -0.46 0.15 -2.68
C ILE A 177 0.47 1.32 -2.99
N GLY A 178 1.47 1.56 -2.17
CA GLY A 178 2.33 2.72 -2.38
C GLY A 178 3.59 2.74 -1.56
N GLY A 179 4.24 3.90 -1.52
CA GLY A 179 5.47 4.15 -0.77
C GLY A 179 6.72 4.18 -1.61
N SER A 180 7.87 4.15 -0.94
CA SER A 180 9.19 4.20 -1.54
C SER A 180 9.86 2.85 -1.31
N GLY A 181 9.91 2.01 -2.33
CA GLY A 181 10.36 0.64 -2.16
C GLY A 181 10.60 -0.06 -3.47
N SER A 182 11.60 -0.95 -3.50
CA SER A 182 11.95 -1.81 -4.62
C SER A 182 11.56 -3.26 -4.34
N PRO A 183 10.26 -3.60 -4.34
CA PRO A 183 9.88 -5.00 -4.33
C PRO A 183 10.38 -5.65 -5.63
N ASN A 184 11.21 -6.68 -5.48
CA ASN A 184 11.63 -7.56 -6.57
C ASN A 184 10.47 -8.50 -7.00
N SER A 185 9.24 -7.98 -7.05
CA SER A 185 8.02 -8.75 -7.25
C SER A 185 7.34 -8.48 -8.59
N THR A 186 6.60 -9.48 -9.06
CA THR A 186 5.58 -9.27 -10.10
C THR A 186 4.29 -8.79 -9.42
N MET A 187 3.77 -7.66 -9.90
CA MET A 187 2.62 -6.98 -9.32
C MET A 187 1.43 -6.96 -10.28
N THR A 188 0.24 -7.18 -9.76
CA THR A 188 -1.03 -7.00 -10.46
C THR A 188 -1.92 -6.03 -9.70
N ILE A 189 -2.37 -4.97 -10.38
CA ILE A 189 -3.34 -4.00 -9.87
C ILE A 189 -4.68 -4.27 -10.56
N ALA A 190 -5.67 -4.69 -9.79
CA ALA A 190 -7.00 -5.02 -10.30
C ALA A 190 -7.86 -3.78 -10.54
N ASN A 191 -9.04 -4.00 -11.13
CA ASN A 191 -10.08 -2.98 -11.26
C ASN A 191 -10.45 -2.40 -9.88
N GLY A 192 -10.52 -1.08 -9.76
CA GLY A 192 -10.82 -0.39 -8.51
C GLY A 192 -9.68 -0.34 -7.49
N ALA A 193 -8.51 -0.91 -7.80
CA ALA A 193 -7.30 -0.79 -7.00
C ALA A 193 -6.40 0.34 -7.50
N GLY A 194 -5.51 0.82 -6.64
CA GLY A 194 -4.64 1.97 -6.90
C GLY A 194 -3.15 1.73 -6.65
N VAL A 195 -2.32 2.57 -7.26
CA VAL A 195 -0.91 2.77 -6.93
C VAL A 195 -0.67 4.23 -6.56
N ALA A 196 0.09 4.47 -5.49
CA ALA A 196 0.47 5.81 -5.03
C ALA A 196 1.95 5.84 -4.59
N PRO A 197 2.90 6.19 -5.46
CA PRO A 197 4.30 6.29 -5.10
C PRO A 197 4.52 7.24 -3.92
N GLY A 198 5.36 6.82 -2.97
CA GLY A 198 5.69 7.61 -1.79
C GLY A 198 4.52 7.99 -0.86
N ALA A 199 4.86 8.86 0.10
CA ALA A 199 3.92 9.67 0.90
C ALA A 199 3.98 11.17 0.51
N SER A 200 4.91 11.48 -0.39
CA SER A 200 5.17 12.68 -1.16
C SER A 200 5.87 12.18 -2.44
N ILE A 201 6.42 13.08 -3.27
CA ILE A 201 7.14 12.71 -4.50
C ILE A 201 8.08 11.52 -4.28
N GLY A 202 7.77 10.42 -4.95
CA GLY A 202 8.42 9.14 -4.71
C GLY A 202 8.51 8.26 -5.94
N VAL A 203 9.37 7.24 -5.83
CA VAL A 203 9.52 6.19 -6.83
C VAL A 203 8.99 4.89 -6.23
N PHE A 204 8.02 4.29 -6.91
CA PHE A 204 7.51 2.97 -6.58
C PHE A 204 7.98 1.96 -7.63
N GLN A 205 8.76 0.98 -7.21
CA GLN A 205 9.35 0.02 -8.13
C GLN A 205 8.56 -1.30 -8.19
N ALA A 206 8.62 -1.99 -9.32
CA ALA A 206 8.17 -3.36 -9.46
C ALA A 206 9.01 -4.09 -10.52
N SER A 207 9.20 -5.41 -10.39
CA SER A 207 9.89 -6.18 -11.42
C SER A 207 9.03 -6.32 -12.69
N ASN A 208 7.75 -6.64 -12.53
CA ASN A 208 6.76 -6.58 -13.59
C ASN A 208 5.50 -5.94 -13.01
N LEU A 209 4.79 -5.16 -13.81
CA LEU A 209 3.54 -4.54 -13.38
C LEU A 209 2.47 -4.75 -14.44
N ALA A 210 1.37 -5.39 -14.05
CA ALA A 210 0.15 -5.44 -14.84
C ALA A 210 -0.92 -4.57 -14.17
N VAL A 211 -1.42 -3.57 -14.89
CA VAL A 211 -2.54 -2.73 -14.44
C VAL A 211 -3.79 -3.09 -15.23
N ALA A 212 -4.88 -3.35 -14.53
CA ALA A 212 -6.16 -3.64 -15.13
C ALA A 212 -6.91 -2.36 -15.51
N GLU A 213 -7.90 -2.50 -16.38
CA GLU A 213 -8.89 -1.45 -16.59
C GLU A 213 -9.52 -1.00 -15.27
N GLY A 214 -9.75 0.31 -15.13
CA GLY A 214 -10.39 0.91 -13.98
C GLY A 214 -9.54 0.92 -12.72
N SER A 215 -8.24 0.64 -12.84
CA SER A 215 -7.29 0.94 -11.76
C SER A 215 -6.99 2.45 -11.69
N ALA A 216 -6.43 2.86 -10.55
CA ALA A 216 -6.02 4.23 -10.30
C ALA A 216 -4.49 4.36 -10.13
N TYR A 217 -3.97 5.52 -10.49
CA TYR A 217 -2.62 5.97 -10.14
C TYR A 217 -2.76 7.37 -9.53
N ASP A 218 -2.53 7.47 -8.23
CA ASP A 218 -2.41 8.76 -7.55
C ASP A 218 -1.00 9.31 -7.80
N TRP A 219 -0.94 10.40 -8.57
CA TRP A 219 0.30 10.95 -9.11
C TRP A 219 0.56 12.34 -8.53
N GLU A 220 1.62 12.48 -7.73
CA GLU A 220 2.05 13.76 -7.17
C GLU A 220 3.06 14.49 -8.08
N VAL A 221 2.98 15.82 -8.11
CA VAL A 221 3.90 16.65 -8.91
C VAL A 221 4.32 17.90 -8.12
N ASP A 222 5.63 18.12 -8.05
CA ASP A 222 6.24 19.37 -7.62
C ASP A 222 6.84 20.11 -8.83
N HIS A 223 6.08 21.01 -9.45
CA HIS A 223 6.56 21.80 -10.59
C HIS A 223 7.52 22.94 -10.17
N THR A 224 7.60 23.29 -8.87
CA THR A 224 8.61 24.26 -8.40
C THR A 224 10.02 23.66 -8.38
N GLY A 225 10.12 22.37 -8.05
CA GLY A 225 11.35 21.56 -7.96
C GLY A 225 11.61 20.63 -9.15
N PRO A 226 10.99 20.89 -10.32
CA PRO A 226 10.39 19.90 -11.23
C PRO A 226 10.64 18.41 -10.88
N ALA A 227 9.83 17.88 -9.97
CA ALA A 227 9.81 16.47 -9.61
C ALA A 227 8.39 15.92 -9.70
N ALA A 228 8.25 14.63 -9.96
CA ALA A 228 6.95 13.96 -10.02
C ALA A 228 7.09 12.54 -9.48
N ASP A 229 5.99 12.00 -9.00
CA ASP A 229 5.88 10.58 -8.71
C ASP A 229 6.21 9.77 -9.95
N LEU A 230 6.84 8.62 -9.71
CA LEU A 230 7.23 7.68 -10.75
C LEU A 230 6.90 6.25 -10.34
N VAL A 231 6.31 5.49 -11.26
CA VAL A 231 6.28 4.04 -11.17
C VAL A 231 7.37 3.46 -12.09
N ASP A 232 8.38 2.84 -11.49
CA ASP A 232 9.54 2.27 -12.20
C ASP A 232 9.40 0.75 -12.32
N VAL A 233 9.21 0.27 -13.55
CA VAL A 233 8.95 -1.14 -13.85
C VAL A 233 10.17 -1.77 -14.54
N VAL A 234 10.96 -2.51 -13.77
CA VAL A 234 12.27 -3.01 -14.24
C VAL A 234 12.17 -3.83 -15.53
N ASN A 235 11.17 -4.71 -15.64
CA ASN A 235 10.98 -5.57 -16.81
C ASN A 235 9.75 -5.13 -17.62
N THR A 236 8.57 -5.73 -17.39
CA THR A 236 7.42 -5.50 -18.27
C THR A 236 6.33 -4.69 -17.56
N LEU A 237 5.98 -3.53 -18.14
CA LEU A 237 4.74 -2.83 -17.86
C LEU A 237 3.66 -3.31 -18.83
N THR A 238 2.54 -3.79 -18.31
CA THR A 238 1.37 -4.20 -19.10
C THR A 238 0.20 -3.27 -18.80
N LEU A 239 -0.20 -2.49 -19.81
CA LEU A 239 -1.37 -1.61 -19.80
C LEU A 239 -2.58 -2.27 -20.47
N PRO A 240 -3.82 -1.87 -20.12
CA PRO A 240 -5.01 -2.32 -20.84
C PRO A 240 -5.11 -1.67 -22.23
N SER A 241 -6.14 -2.04 -23.00
CA SER A 241 -6.45 -1.43 -24.30
C SER A 241 -7.00 0.00 -24.15
N ALA A 242 -6.87 0.86 -25.17
CA ALA A 242 -7.33 2.26 -25.11
C ALA A 242 -8.81 2.51 -24.77
N ALA A 243 -9.71 1.56 -25.06
CA ALA A 243 -11.13 1.68 -24.69
C ALA A 243 -11.36 1.64 -23.17
N ASN A 244 -10.37 1.15 -22.44
CA ASN A 244 -10.46 0.70 -21.07
C ASN A 244 -9.39 1.48 -20.28
N SER A 245 -9.80 2.44 -19.46
CA SER A 245 -8.86 3.41 -18.91
C SER A 245 -8.26 3.04 -17.56
N VAL A 246 -6.98 3.38 -17.37
CA VAL A 246 -6.39 3.62 -16.06
C VAL A 246 -6.53 5.10 -15.77
N THR A 247 -7.07 5.46 -14.59
CA THR A 247 -7.19 6.86 -14.17
C THR A 247 -5.91 7.29 -13.47
N VAL A 248 -5.27 8.33 -13.97
CA VAL A 248 -4.10 8.98 -13.35
C VAL A 248 -4.59 10.28 -12.72
N THR A 249 -4.71 10.31 -11.40
CA THR A 249 -5.24 11.46 -10.67
C THR A 249 -4.08 12.31 -10.17
N LEU A 250 -4.02 13.57 -10.59
CA LEU A 250 -3.02 14.49 -10.10
C LEU A 250 -3.34 14.92 -8.65
N GLN A 251 -2.41 14.64 -7.76
CA GLN A 251 -2.46 14.98 -6.34
C GLN A 251 -1.38 16.02 -6.02
N ASN A 252 -1.61 16.85 -5.00
CA ASN A 252 -0.60 17.74 -4.41
C ASN A 252 0.27 18.53 -5.42
N PHE A 253 -0.34 19.00 -6.51
CA PHE A 253 0.35 19.77 -7.54
C PHE A 253 0.88 21.09 -6.97
N SER A 254 2.20 21.22 -6.90
CA SER A 254 2.83 22.52 -6.64
C SER A 254 2.88 23.32 -7.95
N GLY A 255 2.63 24.63 -7.87
CA GLY A 255 2.55 25.49 -9.06
C GLY A 255 3.86 25.62 -9.84
N GLY A 256 3.82 26.36 -10.94
CA GLY A 256 4.96 26.62 -11.80
C GLY A 256 4.52 27.47 -13.00
N SER A 257 5.44 27.74 -13.93
CA SER A 257 5.13 28.50 -15.15
C SER A 257 5.54 27.73 -16.39
N GLY A 258 4.69 27.77 -17.42
CA GLY A 258 4.99 27.12 -18.70
C GLY A 258 4.68 25.62 -18.68
N THR A 259 5.11 24.92 -19.72
CA THR A 259 4.91 23.48 -19.85
C THR A 259 5.73 22.70 -18.83
N PHE A 260 5.11 21.73 -18.18
CA PHE A 260 5.79 20.71 -17.39
C PHE A 260 5.75 19.36 -18.10
N THR A 261 6.88 18.69 -18.24
CA THR A 261 6.96 17.32 -18.75
C THR A 261 7.46 16.40 -17.65
N ALA A 262 6.75 15.29 -17.42
CA ALA A 262 7.17 14.30 -16.45
C ALA A 262 6.84 12.88 -16.90
N ALA A 263 7.58 11.92 -16.37
CA ALA A 263 7.32 10.51 -16.55
C ALA A 263 6.23 10.04 -15.58
N LEU A 264 5.28 9.28 -16.10
CA LEU A 264 4.33 8.50 -15.29
C LEU A 264 4.93 7.13 -14.96
N TYR A 265 5.55 6.52 -15.97
CA TYR A 265 6.15 5.20 -15.88
C TYR A 265 7.53 5.19 -16.53
N GLU A 266 8.45 4.47 -15.91
CA GLU A 266 9.63 3.90 -16.56
C GLU A 266 9.42 2.40 -16.71
N PHE A 267 9.93 1.83 -17.80
CA PHE A 267 9.73 0.41 -18.09
C PHE A 267 10.89 -0.20 -18.88
N GLY A 268 11.20 -1.48 -18.62
CA GLY A 268 12.10 -2.26 -19.49
C GLY A 268 11.47 -2.58 -20.85
N SER A 269 10.19 -2.97 -20.86
CA SER A 269 9.37 -3.21 -22.03
C SER A 269 7.91 -2.86 -21.76
N LEU A 270 7.21 -2.41 -22.80
CA LEU A 270 5.80 -2.03 -22.73
C LEU A 270 4.95 -3.01 -23.53
N ALA A 271 3.92 -3.54 -22.88
CA ALA A 271 2.82 -4.26 -23.49
C ALA A 271 1.52 -3.46 -23.26
N GLY A 272 0.62 -3.46 -24.24
CA GLY A 272 -0.64 -2.73 -24.16
C GLY A 272 -0.59 -1.35 -24.84
N ASP A 273 -1.50 -0.46 -24.44
CA ASP A 273 -1.74 0.80 -25.13
C ASP A 273 -1.63 2.00 -24.18
N VAL A 274 -0.73 2.94 -24.47
CA VAL A 274 -0.56 4.17 -23.69
C VAL A 274 -1.80 5.05 -23.70
N ALA A 275 -2.62 4.99 -24.75
CA ALA A 275 -3.88 5.74 -24.82
C ALA A 275 -4.91 5.26 -23.78
N SER A 276 -4.67 4.16 -23.07
CA SER A 276 -5.45 3.73 -21.90
C SER A 276 -5.26 4.65 -20.68
N LEU A 277 -4.16 5.39 -20.59
CA LEU A 277 -3.94 6.31 -19.47
C LEU A 277 -4.78 7.58 -19.65
N LYS A 278 -5.65 7.87 -18.69
CA LYS A 278 -6.50 9.07 -18.66
C LYS A 278 -6.14 9.92 -17.46
N LEU A 279 -5.62 11.12 -17.72
CA LEU A 279 -5.24 12.04 -16.66
C LEU A 279 -6.43 12.87 -16.21
N ASP A 280 -6.64 12.91 -14.90
CA ASP A 280 -7.51 13.88 -14.23
C ASP A 280 -6.63 14.91 -13.51
N VAL A 281 -6.60 16.13 -14.06
CA VAL A 281 -5.79 17.26 -13.57
C VAL A 281 -6.62 18.51 -13.30
N ALA A 282 -7.95 18.38 -13.20
CA ALA A 282 -8.89 19.50 -13.27
C ALA A 282 -8.66 20.61 -12.21
N SER A 283 -8.03 20.29 -11.08
CA SER A 283 -7.73 21.22 -9.98
C SER A 283 -6.42 22.01 -10.15
N SER A 284 -5.61 21.72 -11.17
CA SER A 284 -4.24 22.26 -11.28
C SER A 284 -4.12 23.60 -12.00
N GLY A 285 -5.12 24.00 -12.80
CA GLY A 285 -4.97 25.09 -13.78
C GLY A 285 -4.16 24.70 -15.02
N TYR A 286 -3.87 23.41 -15.19
CA TYR A 286 -3.18 22.84 -16.34
C TYR A 286 -4.10 21.88 -17.10
N ALA A 287 -3.86 21.71 -18.40
CA ALA A 287 -4.46 20.70 -19.24
C ALA A 287 -3.42 19.65 -19.62
N PRO A 288 -3.75 18.35 -19.56
CA PRO A 288 -2.81 17.31 -19.94
C PRO A 288 -2.84 17.09 -21.46
N ALA A 289 -1.67 17.01 -22.08
CA ALA A 289 -1.54 16.40 -23.39
C ALA A 289 -1.78 14.88 -23.31
N ALA A 290 -1.99 14.23 -24.45
CA ALA A 290 -2.06 12.77 -24.49
C ALA A 290 -0.71 12.17 -24.06
N PRO A 291 -0.68 11.18 -23.15
CA PRO A 291 0.54 10.49 -22.79
C PRO A 291 1.20 9.83 -24.01
N TYR A 292 2.53 9.83 -24.04
CA TYR A 292 3.30 9.31 -25.17
C TYR A 292 4.54 8.56 -24.70
N VAL A 293 5.04 7.67 -25.54
CA VAL A 293 6.29 6.94 -25.28
C VAL A 293 7.48 7.73 -25.81
N SER A 294 8.50 7.89 -24.99
CA SER A 294 9.83 8.37 -25.40
C SER A 294 10.89 7.47 -24.78
N GLY A 295 11.54 6.65 -25.61
CA GLY A 295 12.47 5.63 -25.12
C GLY A 295 11.78 4.62 -24.20
N ASN A 296 12.27 4.51 -22.97
CA ASN A 296 11.78 3.62 -21.91
C ASN A 296 10.82 4.30 -20.92
N SER A 297 10.27 5.45 -21.29
CA SER A 297 9.40 6.24 -20.43
C SER A 297 8.05 6.52 -21.09
N ILE A 298 6.98 6.49 -20.30
CA ILE A 298 5.71 7.11 -20.65
C ILE A 298 5.72 8.53 -20.07
N LEU A 299 5.72 9.51 -20.94
CA LEU A 299 5.75 10.92 -20.59
C LEU A 299 4.36 11.55 -20.78
N VAL A 300 4.13 12.62 -20.04
CA VAL A 300 2.99 13.51 -20.24
C VAL A 300 3.43 14.97 -20.12
N ASP A 301 2.87 15.82 -20.96
CA ASP A 301 3.05 17.25 -20.89
C ASP A 301 1.81 17.90 -20.26
N LEU A 302 2.02 18.68 -19.21
CA LEU A 302 1.00 19.55 -18.62
C LEU A 302 1.21 20.97 -19.14
N GLN A 303 0.18 21.51 -19.79
CA GLN A 303 0.19 22.85 -20.36
C GLN A 303 -0.66 23.79 -19.49
N PRO A 304 -0.22 25.02 -19.17
CA PRO A 304 -1.07 25.98 -18.50
C PRO A 304 -2.36 26.19 -19.30
N VAL A 305 -3.51 26.11 -18.64
CA VAL A 305 -4.77 26.51 -19.28
C VAL A 305 -4.72 28.03 -19.44
N PRO A 306 -4.84 28.57 -20.66
CA PRO A 306 -4.85 30.01 -20.86
C PRO A 306 -5.97 30.62 -20.01
N GLU A 307 -5.65 31.63 -19.19
CA GLU A 307 -6.71 32.39 -18.53
C GLU A 307 -7.66 32.93 -19.61
N PRO A 308 -8.99 32.84 -19.43
CA PRO A 308 -9.93 33.41 -20.38
C PRO A 308 -9.56 34.89 -20.52
N MET A 309 -9.22 35.32 -21.75
CA MET A 309 -8.89 36.71 -22.01
C MET A 309 -9.99 37.57 -21.42
N VAL A 310 -9.68 38.34 -20.37
CA VAL A 310 -10.53 39.44 -19.95
C VAL A 310 -10.55 40.37 -21.15
N LEU A 311 -11.61 40.29 -21.95
CA LEU A 311 -11.88 41.24 -23.01
C LEU A 311 -12.09 42.58 -22.30
N GLY A 312 -11.00 43.33 -22.13
CA GLY A 312 -11.01 44.61 -21.47
C GLY A 312 -12.12 45.43 -22.09
N ALA A 313 -13.11 45.78 -21.28
CA ALA A 313 -14.21 46.65 -21.67
C ALA A 313 -13.65 48.05 -21.97
N VAL A 314 -13.03 48.22 -23.13
CA VAL A 314 -12.84 49.52 -23.77
C VAL A 314 -14.17 49.86 -24.45
N ALA A 315 -15.19 50.14 -23.63
CA ALA A 315 -16.49 50.58 -24.12
C ALA A 315 -17.17 51.51 -23.12
N LEU A 316 -16.54 52.65 -22.76
CA LEU A 316 -17.23 53.94 -22.61
C LEU A 316 -16.27 55.13 -22.37
N ALA A 317 -15.46 55.51 -23.36
CA ALA A 317 -14.77 56.81 -23.38
C ALA A 317 -15.06 57.62 -24.67
N ALA A 318 -16.21 57.38 -25.31
CA ALA A 318 -16.61 58.07 -26.54
C ALA A 318 -17.99 58.75 -26.47
N ALA A 319 -18.53 59.02 -25.26
CA ALA A 319 -19.83 59.69 -25.10
C ALA A 319 -19.82 60.91 -24.15
N VAL A 320 -18.66 61.54 -23.92
CA VAL A 320 -18.56 62.82 -23.17
C VAL A 320 -18.18 64.01 -24.07
N LEU A 321 -17.89 63.78 -25.37
CA LEU A 321 -17.53 64.88 -26.30
C LEU A 321 -18.64 65.37 -27.23
N ILE A 322 -19.91 64.98 -27.03
CA ILE A 322 -21.07 65.51 -27.78
C ILE A 322 -22.17 65.97 -26.82
N ARG A 323 -21.89 67.00 -26.02
CA ARG A 323 -22.93 67.90 -25.47
C ARG A 323 -22.33 69.24 -25.02
N ARG A 324 -21.80 69.99 -25.99
CA ARG A 324 -21.74 71.45 -25.95
C ARG A 324 -22.04 71.99 -27.34
N ARG A 325 -23.33 72.24 -27.61
CA ARG A 325 -23.85 73.30 -28.50
C ARG A 325 -25.37 73.18 -28.61
N SER A 326 -26.06 73.97 -27.79
CA SER A 326 -27.32 74.69 -28.06
C SER A 326 -27.66 75.46 -26.80
#